data_AF-A0AA41Q500-F1
#
_entry.id   AF-A0AA41Q500-F1
#
_cell.length_a   1.000
_cell.length_b   1.000
_cell.length_c   1.000
_cell.angle_alpha   90.00
_cell.angle_beta   90.00
_cell.angle_gamma   90.00
#
_symmetry.space_group_name_H-M   'P 1'
#
loop_
_entity.id
_entity.type
_entity.pdbx_description
1 polymer ?
#
loop_
_entity_poly.entity_id
_entity_poly.type
_entity_poly.pdbx_seq_one_letter_code
_entity_poly.pdbx_strand_id
1 'polypeptide(L)' 'MTDSPEPCTACEGGQTVTVPVRVGRARRRVGSQDGWCLRCFGTGTEPASCDETREEDNP' A
#
# COMPACT_ATOMS: atom_id res chain seq x y z
N MET A 1 13.25 2.13 -22.90
CA MET A 1 13.49 0.91 -22.11
C MET A 1 12.31 0.77 -21.16
N THR A 2 11.65 -0.37 -21.11
CA THR A 2 10.43 -0.54 -20.31
C THR A 2 10.83 -0.77 -18.85
N ASP A 3 10.63 0.24 -18.01
CA ASP A 3 10.68 0.13 -16.55
C ASP A 3 9.41 -0.63 -16.13
N SER A 4 9.53 -1.95 -15.95
CA SER A 4 8.43 -2.71 -15.35
C SER A 4 8.43 -2.39 -13.87
N PRO A 5 7.31 -1.93 -13.30
CA PRO A 5 7.28 -1.47 -11.93
C PRO A 5 7.59 -2.62 -10.96
N GLU A 6 8.56 -2.38 -10.08
CA GLU A 6 8.99 -3.36 -9.09
C GLU A 6 7.83 -3.78 -8.17
N PRO A 7 7.75 -5.05 -7.75
CA PRO A 7 6.69 -5.54 -6.89
C PRO A 7 6.76 -4.86 -5.52
N CYS A 8 5.60 -4.53 -4.95
CA CYS A 8 5.54 -3.91 -3.64
C CYS A 8 6.07 -4.86 -2.57
N THR A 9 7.12 -4.44 -1.86
CA THR A 9 7.79 -5.17 -0.79
C THR A 9 6.90 -5.43 0.43
N ALA A 10 5.89 -4.60 0.68
CA ALA A 10 5.03 -4.71 1.85
C ALA A 10 3.90 -5.74 1.70
N CYS A 11 3.44 -5.99 0.47
CA CYS A 11 2.41 -7.00 0.17
C CYS A 11 2.89 -8.08 -0.81
N GLU A 12 4.17 -8.06 -1.18
CA GLU A 12 4.82 -9.00 -2.12
C GLU A 12 4.07 -9.12 -3.46
N GLY A 13 3.53 -7.99 -3.96
CA GLY A 13 2.73 -7.98 -5.19
C GLY A 13 1.24 -8.29 -5.03
N GLY A 14 0.80 -8.74 -3.85
CA GLY A 14 -0.57 -9.22 -3.61
C GLY A 14 -1.66 -8.16 -3.43
N GLN A 15 -1.34 -6.86 -3.43
CA GLN A 15 -2.26 -5.71 -3.28
C GLN A 15 -2.94 -5.55 -1.91
N THR A 16 -3.20 -6.65 -1.20
CA THR A 16 -3.80 -6.67 0.15
C THR A 16 -2.86 -7.28 1.18
N VAL A 17 -3.09 -6.97 2.45
CA VAL A 17 -2.38 -7.53 3.61
C VAL A 17 -3.38 -8.01 4.65
N THR A 18 -3.07 -9.12 5.32
CA THR A 18 -3.92 -9.64 6.40
C THR A 18 -3.70 -8.86 7.68
N VAL A 19 -4.77 -8.26 8.22
CA VAL A 19 -4.74 -7.41 9.41
C VAL A 19 -5.57 -8.04 10.53
N PRO A 20 -5.07 -8.09 11.78
CA PRO A 20 -5.85 -8.62 12.89
C PRO A 20 -6.98 -7.68 13.30
N VAL A 21 -8.18 -8.24 13.38
CA VAL A 21 -9.36 -7.53 13.89
C VAL A 21 -9.29 -7.49 15.41
N ARG A 22 -9.40 -6.28 15.97
CA ARG A 22 -9.34 -6.02 17.41
C ARG A 22 -10.59 -5.28 17.87
N VAL A 23 -11.20 -5.73 18.97
CA VAL A 23 -12.49 -5.19 19.46
C VAL A 23 -12.44 -4.75 20.93
N GLY A 24 -13.41 -3.90 21.29
CA GLY A 24 -13.60 -3.38 22.64
C GLY A 24 -12.49 -2.42 23.09
N ARG A 25 -12.66 -1.81 24.28
CA ARG A 25 -11.70 -0.83 24.83
C ARG A 25 -10.28 -1.39 24.97
N ALA A 26 -10.14 -2.68 25.27
CA ALA A 26 -8.86 -3.35 25.43
C ALA A 26 -8.21 -3.82 24.12
N ARG A 27 -8.85 -3.62 22.95
CA ARG A 27 -8.35 -4.03 21.62
C ARG A 27 -7.97 -5.52 21.55
N ARG A 28 -8.84 -6.39 22.07
CA ARG A 28 -8.64 -7.85 22.07
C ARG A 28 -8.73 -8.38 20.64
N ARG A 29 -7.77 -9.22 20.23
CA ARG A 29 -7.77 -9.88 18.91
C ARG A 29 -8.90 -10.91 18.86
N VAL A 30 -9.70 -10.89 17.79
CA VAL A 30 -10.83 -11.81 17.58
C VAL A 30 -10.81 -12.52 16.24
N GLY A 31 -9.89 -12.15 15.35
CA GLY A 31 -9.76 -12.75 14.03
C GLY A 31 -8.84 -11.92 13.14
N SER A 32 -8.96 -12.13 11.84
CA SER A 32 -8.20 -11.43 10.80
C SER A 32 -9.13 -11.01 9.66
N GLN A 33 -8.74 -9.97 8.94
CA GLN A 33 -9.41 -9.47 7.76
C GLN A 33 -8.36 -9.01 6.75
N ASP A 34 -8.62 -9.19 5.46
CA ASP A 34 -7.76 -8.63 4.43
C ASP A 34 -8.06 -7.13 4.26
N GLY A 35 -7.01 -6.33 4.34
CA GLY A 35 -7.03 -4.89 4.14
C GLY A 35 -6.17 -4.50 2.95
N TRP A 36 -6.43 -3.32 2.39
CA TRP A 36 -5.60 -2.78 1.32
C TRP A 36 -4.18 -2.53 1.79
N CYS A 37 -3.19 -2.88 0.97
CA CYS A 37 -1.81 -2.52 1.27
C CYS A 37 -1.65 -1.01 1.16
N LEU A 38 -1.42 -0.35 2.28
CA LEU A 38 -1.33 1.11 2.35
C LEU A 38 -0.03 1.67 1.78
N ARG A 39 0.96 0.82 1.47
CA ARG A 39 2.21 1.26 0.82
C ARG A 39 2.00 1.50 -0.67
N CYS A 40 1.32 0.57 -1.34
CA CYS A 40 1.05 0.63 -2.78
C CYS A 40 -0.38 1.02 -3.11
N PHE A 41 -1.23 1.26 -2.11
CA PHE A 41 -2.66 1.52 -2.27
C PHE A 41 -3.36 0.50 -3.18
N GLY A 42 -2.98 -0.77 -3.05
CA GLY A 42 -3.57 -1.86 -3.81
C GLY A 42 -3.11 -1.98 -5.27
N THR A 43 -2.08 -1.24 -5.71
CA THR A 43 -1.51 -1.45 -7.05
C THR A 43 -0.69 -2.74 -7.12
N GLY A 44 -0.10 -3.16 -6.00
CA GLY A 44 0.81 -4.31 -5.94
C GLY A 44 2.24 -3.97 -6.38
N THR A 45 2.53 -2.72 -6.73
CA THR A 45 3.85 -2.24 -7.15
C THR A 45 4.40 -1.23 -6.17
N GLU A 46 5.72 -1.08 -6.09
CA GLU A 46 6.31 -0.03 -5.26
C GLU A 46 5.78 1.36 -5.69
N PRO A 47 5.44 2.24 -4.74
CA PRO A 47 5.14 3.62 -5.10
C PRO A 47 6.39 4.20 -5.76
N ALA A 48 6.20 4.92 -6.86
CA ALA A 48 7.27 5.75 -7.38
C ALA A 48 7.74 6.64 -6.22
N SER A 49 9.04 6.64 -5.92
CA SER A 49 9.60 7.71 -5.10
C SER A 49 9.12 9.01 -5.72
N CYS A 50 8.59 9.92 -4.90
CA CYS A 50 8.15 11.23 -5.38
C CYS A 50 9.33 11.89 -6.09
N ASP A 51 9.39 11.72 -7.41
CA ASP A 51 10.28 12.48 -8.25
C ASP A 51 9.61 13.84 -8.36
N GLU A 52 10.21 14.78 -7.64
CA GLU A 52 9.78 16.15 -7.46
C GLU A 52 9.97 16.92 -8.78
N THR A 53 9.26 16.55 -9.85
CA THR A 53 9.03 17.45 -10.98
C THR A 53 7.92 18.43 -10.58
N ARG A 54 8.30 19.37 -9.72
CA ARG A 54 7.65 20.69 -9.66
C ARG A 54 7.88 21.35 -11.03
N GLU A 55 6.91 21.26 -11.94
CA GLU A 55 6.88 22.15 -13.09
C GLU A 55 5.46 22.65 -13.37
N GLU A 56 5.23 23.85 -12.83
CA GLU A 56 4.38 24.94 -13.29
C GLU A 56 3.51 24.67 -14.54
N ASP A 57 2.23 24.40 -14.34
CA ASP A 57 1.16 24.83 -15.25
C ASP A 57 -0.17 24.92 -14.47
N ASN A 58 -0.40 26.08 -13.86
CA ASN A 58 -1.75 26.51 -13.46
C ASN A 58 -1.94 27.92 -14.03
N PRO A 59 -2.84 28.10 -15.01
CA PRO A 59 -3.00 29.37 -15.71
C PRO A 59 -3.47 30.52 -14.82
#